data_AF-A0A177MLF4-F1
#
_entry.id   AF-A0A177MLF4-F1
#
_cell.length_a   1.000
_cell.length_b   1.000
_cell.length_c   1.000
_cell.angle_alpha   90.00
_cell.angle_beta   90.00
_cell.angle_gamma   90.00
#
_symmetry.space_group_name_H-M   'P 1'
#
loop_
_entity.id
_entity.type
_entity.pdbx_description
1 polymer ?
#
loop_
_entity_poly.entity_id
_entity_poly.type
_entity_poly.pdbx_seq_one_letter_code
_entity_poly.pdbx_strand_id
1 'polypeptide(L)'
;MSTLEEDLSQLNFEYLMLAREAVRSNALEAAWRFGLNQKQLSIMETLTLEKIRELASNSRAMIRLLPLKTPQHIAPSLHSALLLPTHNNGEDA
;
A
#
# COMPACT_ATOMS: atom_id res chain seq x y z
N MET A 1 -9.57 20.47 -6.28
CA MET A 1 -8.86 19.62 -5.31
C MET A 1 -8.33 18.43 -6.09
N SER A 2 -7.09 18.00 -5.82
CA SER A 2 -6.43 16.95 -6.59
C SER A 2 -7.06 15.61 -6.22
N THR A 3 -7.83 15.01 -7.13
CA THR A 3 -8.47 13.69 -6.95
C THR A 3 -7.48 12.65 -6.41
N LEU A 4 -6.22 12.74 -6.82
CA LEU A 4 -5.14 11.87 -6.37
C LEU A 4 -4.88 11.92 -4.85
N GLU A 5 -5.02 13.07 -4.20
CA GLU A 5 -4.77 13.18 -2.76
C GLU A 5 -5.89 12.50 -1.96
N GLU A 6 -7.12 12.62 -2.42
CA GLU A 6 -8.29 11.95 -1.87
C GLU A 6 -8.19 10.43 -2.09
N ASP A 7 -7.83 10.01 -3.31
CA ASP A 7 -7.61 8.60 -3.65
C ASP A 7 -6.49 7.97 -2.80
N LEU A 8 -5.36 8.68 -2.63
CA LEU A 8 -4.26 8.22 -1.79
C LEU A 8 -4.65 8.13 -0.31
N SER A 9 -5.42 9.11 0.17
CA SER A 9 -5.91 9.12 1.55
C SER A 9 -6.83 7.93 1.80
N GLN A 10 -7.77 7.66 0.89
CA GLN A 10 -8.66 6.51 0.98
C GLN A 10 -7.89 5.19 0.92
N LEU A 11 -6.97 5.05 -0.04
CA LEU A 11 -6.13 3.85 -0.19
C LEU A 11 -5.30 3.57 1.07
N ASN A 12 -4.69 4.60 1.64
CA ASN A 12 -3.91 4.48 2.88
C ASN A 12 -4.78 4.07 4.06
N PHE A 13 -5.98 4.66 4.17
CA PHE A 13 -6.94 4.33 5.23
C PHE A 13 -7.34 2.86 5.16
N GLU A 14 -7.76 2.39 3.99
CA GLU A 14 -8.16 0.99 3.77
C GLU A 14 -7.01 0.02 4.05
N TYR A 15 -5.80 0.35 3.59
CA TYR A 15 -4.61 -0.45 3.86
C TYR A 15 -4.31 -0.58 5.36
N LEU A 16 -4.31 0.53 6.10
CA LEU A 16 -4.03 0.52 7.54
C LEU A 16 -5.11 -0.21 8.34
N MET A 17 -6.39 -0.06 7.93
CA MET A 17 -7.50 -0.80 8.51
C MET A 17 -7.32 -2.31 8.33
N LEU A 18 -7.01 -2.74 7.10
CA LEU A 18 -6.79 -4.15 6.78
C LEU A 18 -5.57 -4.71 7.53
N ALA A 19 -4.45 -3.98 7.57
CA ALA A 19 -3.24 -4.39 8.27
C ALA A 19 -3.49 -4.55 9.77
N ARG A 20 -4.22 -3.63 10.41
CA ARG A 20 -4.58 -3.73 11.83
C ARG A 20 -5.46 -4.93 12.12
N GLU A 21 -6.47 -5.19 11.29
CA GLU A 21 -7.37 -6.33 11.50
C GLU A 21 -6.64 -7.66 11.32
N ALA A 22 -5.73 -7.73 10.34
CA ALA A 22 -4.87 -8.89 10.15
C ALA A 22 -3.95 -9.13 11.35
N VAL A 23 -3.34 -8.07 11.92
CA VAL A 23 -2.47 -8.18 13.11
C VAL A 23 -3.25 -8.72 14.32
N ARG A 24 -4.49 -8.25 14.52
CA ARG A 24 -5.36 -8.70 15.62
C ARG A 24 -5.82 -10.15 15.47
N SER A 25 -6.01 -10.59 14.23
CA SER A 25 -6.45 -11.96 13.92
C SER A 25 -5.30 -12.97 13.96
N ASN A 26 -4.18 -12.64 13.30
CA ASN A 26 -2.99 -13.49 13.20
C ASN A 26 -1.75 -12.65 12.92
N ALA A 27 -1.01 -12.29 13.98
CA ALA A 27 0.17 -11.44 13.88
C ALA A 27 1.28 -12.02 12.98
N LEU A 28 1.44 -13.35 12.93
CA LEU A 28 2.47 -14.00 12.11
C LEU A 28 2.14 -13.90 10.62
N GLU A 29 0.89 -14.20 10.25
CA GLU A 29 0.42 -14.05 8.88
C GLU A 29 0.46 -12.58 8.45
N ALA A 30 0.05 -11.66 9.33
CA ALA A 30 0.12 -10.23 9.05
C ALA A 30 1.56 -9.74 8.84
N ALA A 31 2.51 -10.21 9.66
CA ALA A 31 3.93 -9.91 9.48
C ALA A 31 4.43 -10.32 8.09
N TRP A 32 4.03 -11.49 7.61
CA TRP A 32 4.39 -11.99 6.28
C TRP A 32 3.69 -11.21 5.16
N ARG A 33 2.37 -11.00 5.24
CA ARG A 33 1.57 -10.33 4.19
C ARG A 33 1.91 -8.84 4.03
N PHE A 34 2.14 -8.14 5.14
CA PHE A 34 2.36 -6.70 5.17
C PHE A 34 3.84 -6.32 5.36
N GLY A 35 4.74 -7.31 5.50
CA GLY A 35 6.18 -7.07 5.70
C GLY A 35 6.48 -6.31 6.98
N LEU A 36 5.74 -6.57 8.05
CA LEU A 36 5.88 -5.88 9.35
C LEU A 36 6.91 -6.58 10.24
N ASN A 37 7.75 -5.79 10.90
CA ASN A 37 8.61 -6.28 11.97
C ASN A 37 7.90 -6.26 13.34
N GLN A 38 8.52 -6.84 14.37
CA GLN A 38 7.92 -6.97 15.69
C GLN A 38 7.47 -5.62 16.29
N LYS A 39 8.26 -4.55 16.12
CA LYS A 39 7.92 -3.21 16.60
C LYS A 39 6.68 -2.67 15.86
N GLN A 40 6.61 -2.88 14.56
CA GLN A 40 5.48 -2.45 13.73
C GLN A 40 4.20 -3.23 14.07
N LEU A 41 4.30 -4.52 14.40
CA LEU A 41 3.15 -5.31 14.86
C LEU A 41 2.56 -4.72 16.15
N SER A 42 3.39 -4.44 17.16
CA SER A 42 2.93 -3.85 18.42
C SER A 42 2.31 -2.45 18.23
N ILE A 43 2.86 -1.66 17.31
CA ILE A 43 2.26 -0.35 16.96
C ILE A 43 0.91 -0.56 16.28
N MET A 44 0.85 -1.44 15.27
CA MET A 44 -0.34 -1.67 14.46
C MET A 44 -1.52 -2.16 15.30
N GLU A 45 -1.28 -3.05 16.26
CA GLU A 45 -2.29 -3.58 17.19
C GLU A 45 -2.99 -2.49 18.02
N THR A 46 -2.23 -1.46 18.40
CA THR A 46 -2.67 -0.37 19.29
C THR A 46 -3.23 0.85 18.55
N LEU A 47 -3.19 0.87 17.22
CA LEU A 47 -3.70 2.01 16.44
C LEU A 47 -5.21 2.18 16.60
N THR A 48 -5.62 3.37 17.05
CA THR A 48 -7.03 3.79 17.06
C THR A 48 -7.48 4.18 15.66
N LEU A 49 -8.80 4.27 15.46
CA LEU A 49 -9.37 4.68 14.18
C LEU A 49 -8.97 6.12 13.80
N GLU A 50 -8.96 7.00 14.79
CA GLU A 50 -8.57 8.40 14.64
C GLU A 50 -7.12 8.51 14.19
N LYS A 51 -6.23 7.72 14.80
CA LYS A 51 -4.82 7.71 14.41
C LYS A 51 -4.61 7.14 13.01
N ILE A 52 -5.40 6.14 12.61
CA ILE A 52 -5.37 5.63 11.23
C ILE A 52 -5.79 6.72 10.24
N ARG A 53 -6.86 7.48 10.51
CA ARG A 53 -7.27 8.60 9.65
C ARG A 53 -6.19 9.67 9.54
N GLU A 54 -5.53 10.00 10.64
CA GLU A 54 -4.42 10.96 10.66
C GLU A 54 -3.22 10.46 9.84
N LEU A 55 -2.86 9.18 9.93
CA LEU A 55 -1.78 8.60 9.14
C LEU A 55 -2.13 8.50 7.66
N ALA A 56 -3.40 8.22 7.37
CA ALA A 56 -3.90 8.02 6.02
C ALA A 56 -3.91 9.31 5.19
N SER A 57 -4.15 10.47 5.81
CA SER A 57 -4.24 11.77 5.14
C SER A 57 -2.94 12.29 4.51
N ASN A 58 -1.87 11.47 4.54
CA ASN A 58 -0.62 11.78 3.88
C ASN A 58 -0.77 11.70 2.34
N SER A 59 -0.27 12.68 1.61
CA SER A 59 -0.23 12.69 0.12
C SER A 59 0.77 11.68 -0.48
N ARG A 60 1.07 10.58 0.22
CA ARG A 60 1.99 9.52 -0.20
C ARG A 60 1.39 8.15 0.07
N ALA A 61 1.54 7.23 -0.88
CA ALA A 61 1.12 5.85 -0.69
C ALA A 61 1.94 5.16 0.41
N MET A 62 1.27 4.61 1.41
CA MET A 62 1.87 3.83 2.51
C MET A 62 2.01 2.34 2.18
N ILE A 63 1.36 1.89 1.09
CA ILE A 63 1.39 0.50 0.65
C ILE A 63 2.80 0.14 0.19
N ARG A 64 3.35 -0.92 0.79
CA ARG A 64 4.55 -1.56 0.27
C ARG A 64 4.15 -2.73 -0.59
N LEU A 65 4.26 -2.58 -1.91
CA LEU A 65 4.17 -3.70 -2.82
C LEU A 65 5.35 -4.63 -2.51
N LEU A 66 5.04 -5.87 -2.12
CA LEU A 66 6.08 -6.89 -1.97
C LEU A 66 6.82 -6.96 -3.29
N PRO A 67 8.17 -6.92 -3.29
CA PRO A 67 8.91 -7.12 -4.51
C PRO A 67 8.47 -8.49 -5.04
N LEU A 68 7.79 -8.46 -6.19
CA LEU A 68 7.66 -9.66 -7.00
C LEU A 68 9.08 -10.16 -7.14
N LYS A 69 9.37 -11.40 -6.71
CA LYS A 69 10.64 -12.04 -7.05
C LYS A 69 10.64 -12.17 -8.57
N THR A 70 11.02 -11.09 -9.23
CA THR A 70 11.26 -11.06 -10.65
C THR A 70 12.48 -11.93 -10.85
N PRO A 71 12.46 -12.86 -11.81
CA PRO A 71 13.70 -13.47 -12.27
C PRO A 71 14.69 -12.35 -12.54
N GLN A 72 15.94 -12.47 -12.07
CA GLN A 72 17.00 -11.46 -12.15
C GLN A 72 17.39 -11.03 -13.60
N HIS A 73 16.59 -11.39 -14.59
CA HIS A 73 16.86 -11.25 -16.02
C HIS A 73 16.01 -10.18 -16.72
N ILE A 74 15.12 -9.47 -16.03
CA ILE A 74 14.34 -8.40 -16.66
C ILE A 74 15.08 -7.07 -16.49
N ALA A 75 15.43 -6.44 -17.62
CA ALA A 75 16.10 -5.15 -17.63
C ALA A 75 15.25 -4.08 -16.90
N PRO A 76 15.85 -3.18 -16.11
CA PRO A 76 15.12 -2.10 -15.40
C PRO A 76 14.22 -1.22 -16.29
N SER A 77 14.55 -1.11 -17.58
CA SER A 77 13.74 -0.44 -18.61
C SER A 77 12.39 -1.13 -18.88
N LEU A 78 12.34 -2.46 -18.82
CA LEU A 78 11.10 -3.24 -18.95
C LEU A 78 10.24 -3.13 -17.69
N HIS A 79 10.87 -3.05 -16.52
CA HIS A 79 10.14 -2.84 -15.27
C HIS A 79 9.50 -1.44 -15.21
N SER A 80 10.20 -0.41 -15.69
CA SER A 80 9.63 0.95 -15.77
C SER A 80 8.49 1.02 -16.77
N ALA A 81 8.53 0.27 -17.88
CA ALA A 81 7.42 0.18 -18.83
C ALA A 81 6.14 -0.45 -18.23
N LEU A 82 6.26 -1.39 -17.29
CA LEU A 82 5.11 -1.98 -16.57
C LEU A 82 4.46 -1.03 -15.55
N LEU A 83 5.17 0.03 -15.16
CA LEU A 83 4.69 1.06 -14.24
C LEU A 83 4.11 2.27 -14.99
N LEU A 84 4.21 2.29 -16.32
CA LEU A 84 3.52 3.29 -17.13
C LEU A 84 2.02 2.96 -17.13
N PRO A 85 1.15 3.92 -16.80
CA PRO A 85 -0.28 3.71 -16.91
C PRO A 85 -0.64 3.39 -18.37
N THR A 86 -1.19 2.20 -18.62
CA THR A 86 -1.84 1.89 -19.90
C THR A 86 -3.19 2.60 -19.94
N HIS A 87 -3.18 3.93 -19.97
CA HIS A 87 -4.37 4.69 -20.31
C HIS A 87 -4.58 4.56 -21.81
N ASN A 88 -5.19 3.46 -22.25
CA ASN A 88 -5.94 3.46 -23.49
C ASN A 88 -7.20 4.29 -23.23
N ASN A 89 -7.07 5.62 -23.29
CA ASN A 89 -8.18 6.45 -23.74
C ASN A 89 -8.32 6.19 -25.23
N GLY A 90 -8.96 5.08 -25.57
CA GLY A 90 -9.66 4.99 -26.84
C GLY A 90 -10.88 5.88 -26.71
N GLU A 91 -10.71 7.17 -26.99
CA GLU A 91 -11.77 8.08 -27.43
C GLU A 91 -11.11 9.32 -28.08
N ASP A 92 -11.50 9.53 -29.35
CA ASP A 92 -11.44 10.75 -30.17
C ASP A 92 -10.11 11.17 -30.84
N ALA A 93 -9.88 10.62 -32.05
CA ALA A 93 -10.00 11.35 -33.34
C ALA A 93 -9.56 10.46 -34.53
#